data_AF-A0AAW8FSZ5-F1
#
_entry.id   AF-A0AAW8FSZ5-F1
#
_cell.length_a   1.000
_cell.length_b   1.000
_cell.length_c   1.000
_cell.angle_alpha   90.00
_cell.angle_beta   90.00
_cell.angle_gamma   90.00
#
_symmetry.space_group_name_H-M   'P 1'
#
loop_
_entity.id
_entity.type
_entity.pdbx_description
1 polymer ?
#
loop_
_entity_poly.entity_id
_entity_poly.type
_entity_poly.pdbx_seq_one_letter_code
_entity_poly.pdbx_strand_id
1 'polypeptide(L)'
;MTTYLATWTGWFLSDDGYGRHWADGRGGTWSWIPAPLRSLWHYEYLVYDFNVGLHTPHKYQSSPWSWLVQGRPVLFDYQSPKPGRDGCTTSVDCSQTVLALGTPLLWWAACGALLYLLFRWALRRDWRAGAVLCAVGAGYLPWFLYQDRTVFSFYAVVFVPYLCLAVAMTVGAILGPPGADRRRRAQGAVAAGALVLLIAWNFIYFFPLYTGETIPYADWHSRMWLDTWI
;
A
#
# COMPACT_ATOMS: atom_id res chain seq x y z
N MET A 1 23.31 -6.34 5.83
CA MET A 1 24.00 -7.43 5.10
C MET A 1 23.63 -8.81 5.66
N THR A 2 23.83 -9.06 6.95
CA THR A 2 23.51 -10.35 7.60
C THR A 2 22.05 -10.75 7.45
N THR A 3 21.10 -9.83 7.67
CA THR A 3 19.66 -10.09 7.49
C THR A 3 19.32 -10.54 6.07
N TYR A 4 19.90 -9.89 5.06
CA TYR A 4 19.67 -10.23 3.66
C TYR A 4 20.22 -11.63 3.33
N LEU A 5 21.47 -11.92 3.72
CA LEU A 5 22.02 -13.27 3.52
C LEU A 5 21.22 -14.34 4.29
N ALA A 6 20.75 -14.02 5.49
CA ALA A 6 19.90 -14.91 6.28
C ALA A 6 18.57 -15.20 5.56
N THR A 7 17.92 -14.20 4.97
CA THR A 7 16.69 -14.42 4.19
C THR A 7 16.92 -15.25 2.93
N TRP A 8 18.14 -15.22 2.36
CA TRP A 8 18.52 -16.01 1.19
C TRP A 8 19.09 -17.40 1.52
N THR A 9 19.20 -17.76 2.81
CA THR A 9 19.74 -19.07 3.24
C THR A 9 19.03 -20.23 2.56
N GLY A 10 17.70 -20.17 2.39
CA GLY A 10 16.94 -21.22 1.71
C GLY A 10 17.37 -21.42 0.25
N TRP A 11 17.64 -20.34 -0.49
CA TRP A 11 18.14 -20.41 -1.87
C TRP A 11 19.58 -20.93 -1.95
N PHE A 12 20.41 -20.62 -0.95
CA PHE A 12 21.76 -21.18 -0.88
C PHE A 12 21.77 -22.68 -0.56
N LEU A 13 20.88 -23.12 0.33
CA LEU A 13 20.77 -24.50 0.78
C LEU A 13 20.00 -25.42 -0.19
N SER A 14 19.22 -24.87 -1.11
CA SER A 14 18.56 -25.63 -2.17
C SER A 14 19.34 -25.61 -3.48
N ASP A 15 19.06 -26.59 -4.34
CA ASP A 15 19.59 -26.66 -5.71
C ASP A 15 18.57 -26.14 -6.75
N ASP A 16 17.30 -26.05 -6.38
CA ASP A 16 16.19 -25.65 -7.29
C ASP A 16 16.01 -24.13 -7.41
N GLY A 17 16.88 -23.33 -6.80
CA GLY A 17 16.81 -21.88 -6.87
C GLY A 17 16.96 -21.37 -8.31
N TYR A 18 16.16 -20.37 -8.70
CA TYR A 18 16.32 -19.75 -10.01
C TYR A 18 17.74 -19.19 -10.17
N GLY A 19 18.43 -19.58 -11.24
CA GLY A 19 19.82 -19.18 -11.50
C GLY A 19 20.87 -19.72 -10.53
N ARG A 20 20.53 -20.66 -9.64
CA ARG A 20 21.39 -21.16 -8.54
C ARG A 20 22.74 -21.69 -8.99
N HIS A 21 22.77 -22.39 -10.11
CA HIS A 21 23.99 -22.99 -10.68
C HIS A 21 24.55 -22.18 -11.86
N TRP A 22 24.11 -20.93 -12.05
CA TRP A 22 24.53 -20.12 -13.20
C TRP A 22 26.05 -20.01 -13.31
N ALA A 23 26.75 -19.84 -12.20
CA ALA A 23 28.20 -19.64 -12.16
C ALA A 23 29.02 -20.95 -12.15
N ASP A 24 28.38 -22.11 -12.14
CA ASP A 24 29.04 -23.41 -12.05
C ASP A 24 29.78 -23.73 -13.35
N GLY A 25 31.05 -24.14 -13.23
CA GLY A 25 31.93 -24.35 -14.38
C GLY A 25 32.29 -23.08 -15.18
N ARG A 26 31.77 -21.90 -14.81
CA ARG A 26 32.08 -20.63 -15.47
C ARG A 26 33.32 -19.97 -14.86
N GLY A 27 34.41 -19.99 -15.63
CA GLY A 27 35.64 -19.25 -15.34
C GLY A 27 35.54 -17.75 -15.63
N GLY A 28 36.57 -16.99 -15.29
CA GLY A 28 36.67 -15.56 -15.60
C GLY A 28 37.51 -14.77 -14.59
N THR A 29 37.55 -13.45 -14.78
CA THR A 29 38.29 -12.51 -13.92
C THR A 29 37.84 -12.55 -12.45
N TRP A 30 36.60 -12.97 -12.19
CA TRP A 30 36.00 -13.03 -10.85
C TRP A 30 35.91 -14.45 -10.27
N SER A 31 36.60 -15.44 -10.84
CA SER A 31 36.52 -16.84 -10.38
C SER A 31 37.00 -17.09 -8.95
N TRP A 32 37.71 -16.13 -8.34
CA TRP A 32 38.07 -16.18 -6.93
C TRP A 32 36.88 -16.00 -5.97
N ILE A 33 35.74 -15.48 -6.46
CA ILE A 33 34.48 -15.40 -5.71
C ILE A 33 33.74 -16.74 -5.82
N PRO A 34 33.27 -17.33 -4.69
CA PRO A 34 32.49 -18.57 -4.70
C PRO A 34 31.35 -18.56 -5.71
N ALA A 35 31.18 -19.65 -6.45
CA ALA A 35 30.16 -19.75 -7.50
C ALA A 35 28.73 -19.41 -7.01
N PRO A 36 28.27 -19.85 -5.83
CA PRO A 36 26.93 -19.49 -5.34
C PRO A 36 26.72 -17.98 -5.16
N LEU A 37 27.76 -17.24 -4.75
CA LEU A 37 27.68 -15.78 -4.60
C LEU A 37 27.63 -15.07 -5.95
N ARG A 38 28.38 -15.57 -6.95
CA ARG A 38 28.31 -15.06 -8.33
C ARG A 38 26.96 -15.36 -8.97
N SER A 39 26.40 -16.55 -8.74
CA SER A 39 25.05 -16.91 -9.17
C SER A 39 24.00 -16.00 -8.53
N LEU A 40 24.10 -15.71 -7.24
CA LEU A 40 23.18 -14.80 -6.56
C LEU A 40 23.29 -13.38 -7.15
N TRP A 41 24.51 -12.87 -7.33
CA TRP A 41 24.72 -11.56 -7.95
C TRP A 41 24.10 -11.48 -9.35
N HIS A 42 24.30 -12.52 -10.18
CA HIS A 42 23.67 -12.58 -11.50
C HIS A 42 22.16 -12.59 -11.41
N TYR A 43 21.59 -13.36 -10.46
CA TYR A 43 20.15 -13.38 -10.26
C TYR A 43 19.61 -12.01 -9.84
N GLU A 44 20.23 -11.34 -8.87
CA GLU A 44 19.84 -9.99 -8.46
C GLU A 44 19.94 -8.97 -9.59
N TYR A 45 20.96 -9.10 -10.45
CA TYR A 45 21.05 -8.30 -11.66
C TYR A 45 19.87 -8.55 -12.61
N LEU A 46 19.48 -9.81 -12.84
CA LEU A 46 18.30 -10.13 -13.67
C LEU A 46 17.00 -9.60 -13.06
N VAL A 47 16.85 -9.68 -11.73
CA VAL A 47 15.69 -9.10 -11.02
C VAL A 47 15.67 -7.58 -11.21
N TYR A 48 16.80 -6.91 -11.07
CA TYR A 48 16.91 -5.47 -11.29
C TYR A 48 16.57 -5.10 -12.74
N ASP A 49 17.20 -5.75 -13.72
CA ASP A 49 17.02 -5.50 -15.15
C ASP A 49 15.56 -5.68 -15.59
N PHE A 50 14.93 -6.79 -15.18
CA PHE A 50 13.51 -7.02 -15.43
C PHE A 50 12.64 -5.92 -14.82
N ASN A 51 12.92 -5.53 -13.58
CA ASN A 51 12.15 -4.49 -12.92
C ASN A 51 12.30 -3.17 -13.66
N VAL A 52 13.51 -2.66 -13.87
CA VAL A 52 13.69 -1.35 -14.50
C VAL A 52 13.24 -1.32 -15.96
N GLY A 53 13.23 -2.45 -16.67
CA GLY A 53 12.81 -2.57 -18.07
C GLY A 53 11.31 -2.89 -18.30
N LEU A 54 10.49 -3.09 -17.26
CA LEU A 54 9.07 -3.43 -17.42
C LEU A 54 8.22 -2.17 -17.68
N HIS A 55 7.84 -1.97 -18.95
CA HIS A 55 7.05 -0.83 -19.44
C HIS A 55 5.73 -1.21 -20.14
N THR A 56 5.32 -2.49 -20.08
CA THR A 56 4.12 -2.97 -20.79
C THR A 56 2.85 -2.30 -20.24
N PRO A 57 2.10 -1.52 -21.03
CA PRO A 57 0.92 -0.81 -20.52
C PRO A 57 -0.14 -1.76 -19.96
N HIS A 58 -0.78 -1.37 -18.85
CA HIS A 58 -1.83 -2.15 -18.22
C HIS A 58 -3.06 -1.30 -17.88
N LYS A 59 -4.27 -1.85 -18.09
CA LYS A 59 -5.55 -1.14 -17.88
C LYS A 59 -5.67 -0.52 -16.49
N TYR A 60 -5.21 -1.21 -15.45
CA TYR A 60 -5.28 -0.77 -14.05
C TYR A 60 -3.99 -0.12 -13.52
N GLN A 61 -3.01 0.18 -14.38
CA GLN A 61 -1.83 0.93 -13.92
C GLN A 61 -2.24 2.31 -13.38
N SER A 62 -1.54 2.80 -12.37
CA SER A 62 -1.84 4.09 -11.75
C SER A 62 -0.58 4.83 -11.34
N SER A 63 -0.63 6.15 -11.46
CA SER A 63 0.50 7.02 -11.19
C SER A 63 0.74 7.20 -9.68
N PRO A 64 2.00 7.26 -9.20
CA PRO A 64 2.31 7.52 -7.79
C PRO A 64 1.60 8.74 -7.24
N TRP A 65 1.39 9.78 -8.05
CA TRP A 65 0.65 10.99 -7.68
C TRP A 65 -0.77 10.73 -7.17
N SER A 66 -1.44 9.66 -7.63
CA SER A 66 -2.81 9.35 -7.22
C SER A 66 -2.91 8.38 -6.04
N TRP A 67 -1.79 7.80 -5.59
CA TRP A 67 -1.83 6.71 -4.60
C TRP A 67 -2.34 7.16 -3.23
N LEU A 68 -1.85 8.29 -2.70
CA LEU A 68 -2.27 8.78 -1.37
C LEU A 68 -3.76 9.12 -1.30
N VAL A 69 -4.32 9.65 -2.39
CA VAL A 69 -5.74 10.00 -2.48
C VAL A 69 -6.62 8.83 -2.93
N GLN A 70 -6.02 7.65 -3.17
CA GLN A 70 -6.68 6.48 -3.73
C GLN A 70 -7.37 6.77 -5.06
N GLY A 71 -6.76 7.60 -5.92
CA GLY A 71 -7.41 8.13 -7.12
C GLY A 71 -7.62 7.11 -8.24
N ARG A 72 -6.95 5.95 -8.22
CA ARG A 72 -7.17 4.85 -9.18
C ARG A 72 -6.75 3.52 -8.53
N PRO A 73 -7.69 2.81 -7.87
CA PRO A 73 -7.43 1.51 -7.27
C PRO A 73 -7.20 0.43 -8.32
N VAL A 74 -6.69 -0.72 -7.88
CA VAL A 74 -6.38 -1.85 -8.77
C VAL A 74 -7.45 -2.91 -8.60
N LEU A 75 -8.07 -3.30 -9.72
CA LEU A 75 -9.01 -4.40 -9.76
C LEU A 75 -8.26 -5.73 -9.82
N PHE A 76 -8.43 -6.59 -8.82
CA PHE A 76 -7.86 -7.94 -8.81
C PHE A 76 -8.80 -8.97 -9.41
N ASP A 77 -10.10 -8.87 -9.13
CA ASP A 77 -11.11 -9.72 -9.75
C ASP A 77 -12.42 -8.95 -9.96
N TYR A 78 -13.12 -9.27 -11.03
CA TYR A 78 -14.46 -8.75 -11.30
C TYR A 78 -15.30 -9.76 -12.06
N GLN A 79 -16.49 -10.02 -11.52
CA GLN A 79 -17.50 -10.85 -12.14
C GLN A 79 -18.84 -10.12 -12.12
N SER A 80 -19.69 -10.40 -13.12
CA SER A 80 -21.08 -9.93 -13.17
C SER A 80 -22.05 -11.11 -13.11
N PRO A 81 -22.31 -11.69 -11.91
CA PRO A 81 -23.28 -12.76 -11.76
C PRO A 81 -24.69 -12.33 -12.22
N LYS A 82 -25.33 -13.19 -13.00
CA LYS A 82 -26.74 -13.03 -13.40
C LYS A 82 -27.69 -13.34 -12.23
N PRO A 83 -28.93 -12.83 -12.24
CA PRO A 83 -29.96 -13.19 -11.27
C PRO A 83 -30.05 -14.70 -11.02
N GLY A 84 -29.99 -15.11 -9.75
CA GLY A 84 -30.06 -16.51 -9.33
C GLY A 84 -28.78 -17.33 -9.51
N ARG A 85 -27.65 -16.72 -9.89
CA ARG A 85 -26.33 -17.36 -10.05
C ARG A 85 -25.30 -16.78 -9.09
N ASP A 86 -24.33 -17.60 -8.68
CA ASP A 86 -23.12 -17.20 -7.93
C ASP A 86 -23.38 -16.22 -6.76
N GLY A 87 -24.41 -16.52 -5.97
CA GLY A 87 -24.79 -15.72 -4.79
C GLY A 87 -25.69 -14.50 -5.08
N CYS A 88 -26.02 -14.21 -6.34
CA CYS A 88 -26.95 -13.14 -6.69
C CYS A 88 -28.39 -13.54 -6.40
N THR A 89 -28.93 -13.07 -5.26
CA THR A 89 -30.29 -13.39 -4.79
C THR A 89 -31.36 -12.41 -5.27
N THR A 90 -30.97 -11.40 -6.06
CA THR A 90 -31.88 -10.37 -6.58
C THR A 90 -32.36 -10.69 -8.00
N SER A 91 -33.42 -10.01 -8.44
CA SER A 91 -33.91 -10.05 -9.83
C SER A 91 -33.11 -9.16 -10.79
N VAL A 92 -32.17 -8.38 -10.28
CA VAL A 92 -31.25 -7.52 -11.05
C VAL A 92 -29.85 -8.11 -11.08
N ASP A 93 -29.05 -7.69 -12.06
CA ASP A 93 -27.64 -8.10 -12.18
C ASP A 93 -26.83 -7.68 -10.95
N CYS A 94 -25.90 -8.55 -10.55
CA CYS A 94 -24.99 -8.33 -9.44
C CYS A 94 -23.57 -8.06 -9.94
N SER A 95 -22.75 -7.46 -9.07
CA SER A 95 -21.32 -7.32 -9.24
C SER A 95 -20.61 -8.02 -8.09
N GLN A 96 -19.55 -8.74 -8.42
CA GLN A 96 -18.63 -9.34 -7.46
C GLN A 96 -17.24 -8.81 -7.78
N THR A 97 -16.52 -8.29 -6.79
CA THR A 97 -15.25 -7.60 -7.03
C THR A 97 -14.29 -7.78 -5.87
N VAL A 98 -13.02 -8.04 -6.20
CA VAL A 98 -11.89 -7.87 -5.29
C VAL A 98 -11.11 -6.65 -5.74
N LEU A 99 -11.28 -5.53 -5.02
CA LEU A 99 -10.66 -4.24 -5.33
C LEU A 99 -9.57 -3.92 -4.31
N ALA A 100 -8.36 -3.68 -4.78
CA ALA A 100 -7.26 -3.16 -3.97
C ALA A 100 -7.43 -1.65 -3.74
N LEU A 101 -8.44 -1.31 -2.94
CA LEU A 101 -8.75 0.02 -2.46
C LEU A 101 -8.48 0.07 -0.96
N GLY A 102 -7.68 1.04 -0.52
CA GLY A 102 -7.54 1.30 0.90
C GLY A 102 -8.77 2.03 1.46
N THR A 103 -9.04 1.90 2.75
CA THR A 103 -10.18 2.59 3.42
C THR A 103 -10.14 4.11 3.16
N PRO A 104 -11.00 4.67 2.29
CA PRO A 104 -10.81 6.02 1.77
C PRO A 104 -10.65 7.09 2.86
N LEU A 105 -11.46 7.05 3.92
CA LEU A 105 -11.37 8.01 5.00
C LEU A 105 -10.07 7.93 5.79
N LEU A 106 -9.48 6.74 5.94
CA LEU A 106 -8.18 6.58 6.60
C LEU A 106 -7.08 7.23 5.75
N TRP A 107 -7.09 7.00 4.44
CA TRP A 107 -6.10 7.55 3.51
C TRP A 107 -6.19 9.06 3.39
N TRP A 108 -7.40 9.60 3.32
CA TRP A 108 -7.61 11.05 3.26
C TRP A 108 -7.28 11.73 4.60
N ALA A 109 -7.62 11.10 5.73
CA ALA A 109 -7.15 11.56 7.05
C ALA A 109 -5.62 11.52 7.14
N ALA A 110 -4.98 10.49 6.58
CA ALA A 110 -3.52 10.40 6.52
C ALA A 110 -2.90 11.52 5.68
N CYS A 111 -3.51 11.93 4.56
CA CYS A 111 -3.05 13.10 3.80
C CYS A 111 -3.00 14.36 4.67
N GLY A 112 -4.06 14.63 5.43
CA GLY A 112 -4.08 15.74 6.40
C GLY A 112 -3.08 15.55 7.54
N ALA A 113 -2.92 14.33 8.04
CA ALA A 113 -1.96 13.99 9.08
C ALA A 113 -0.51 14.20 8.64
N LEU A 114 -0.16 13.90 7.38
CA LEU A 114 1.17 14.14 6.83
C LEU A 114 1.50 15.64 6.81
N LEU A 115 0.54 16.50 6.43
CA LEU A 115 0.71 17.95 6.50
C LEU A 115 0.91 18.42 7.94
N TYR A 116 0.14 17.87 8.89
CA TYR A 116 0.30 18.15 10.31
C TYR A 116 1.67 17.72 10.85
N LEU A 117 2.15 16.53 10.48
CA LEU A 117 3.48 16.04 10.84
C LEU A 117 4.57 16.90 10.22
N LEU A 118 4.41 17.35 8.98
CA LEU A 118 5.36 18.25 8.32
C LEU A 118 5.49 19.56 9.10
N PHE A 119 4.36 20.15 9.51
CA PHE A 119 4.34 21.32 10.40
C PHE A 119 5.04 21.03 11.74
N ARG A 120 4.74 19.90 12.38
CA ARG A 120 5.35 19.50 13.65
C ARG A 120 6.85 19.29 13.55
N TRP A 121 7.32 18.67 12.47
CA TRP A 121 8.74 18.45 12.23
C TRP A 121 9.45 19.78 11.91
N ALA A 122 8.94 20.58 10.99
CA ALA A 122 9.59 21.82 10.54
C ALA A 122 9.60 22.93 11.60
N LEU A 123 8.44 23.19 12.22
CA LEU A 123 8.25 24.34 13.12
C LEU A 123 8.35 23.99 14.62
N ARG A 124 8.00 22.76 15.00
CA ARG A 124 8.11 22.29 16.40
C ARG A 124 9.31 21.39 16.65
N ARG A 125 10.10 21.08 15.60
CA ARG A 125 11.31 20.23 15.67
C ARG A 125 11.05 18.88 16.36
N ASP A 126 9.85 18.34 16.12
CA ASP A 126 9.47 17.03 16.63
C ASP A 126 10.13 15.91 15.81
N TRP A 127 11.14 15.27 16.38
CA TRP A 127 11.87 14.19 15.72
C TRP A 127 10.99 12.97 15.42
N ARG A 128 9.92 12.74 16.21
CA ARG A 128 9.01 11.60 16.01
C ARG A 128 8.23 11.77 14.72
N ALA A 129 7.76 13.00 14.47
CA ALA A 129 7.11 13.36 13.21
C ALA A 129 8.08 13.20 12.03
N GLY A 130 9.33 13.65 12.21
CA GLY A 130 10.40 13.46 11.22
C GLY A 130 10.67 11.99 10.89
N ALA A 131 10.72 11.11 11.89
CA ALA A 131 10.94 9.68 11.69
C ALA A 131 9.81 9.03 10.86
N VAL A 132 8.54 9.35 11.16
CA VAL A 132 7.39 8.88 10.39
C VAL A 132 7.41 9.42 8.95
N LEU A 133 7.68 10.72 8.77
CA LEU A 133 7.80 11.33 7.45
C LEU A 133 8.94 10.72 6.63
N CYS A 134 10.08 10.41 7.27
CA CYS A 134 11.20 9.76 6.62
C CYS A 134 10.83 8.36 6.13
N ALA A 135 10.08 7.58 6.92
CA ALA A 135 9.64 6.25 6.52
C ALA A 135 8.62 6.29 5.37
N VAL A 136 7.66 7.22 5.40
CA VAL A 136 6.72 7.46 4.29
C VAL A 136 7.49 7.90 3.04
N GLY A 137 8.43 8.85 3.19
CA GLY A 137 9.25 9.35 2.09
C GLY A 137 10.11 8.25 1.46
N ALA A 138 10.74 7.40 2.27
CA ALA A 138 11.54 6.28 1.79
C ALA A 138 10.69 5.26 1.00
N GLY A 139 9.43 5.03 1.41
CA GLY A 139 8.52 4.13 0.69
C GLY A 139 7.86 4.76 -0.54
N TYR A 140 7.70 6.09 -0.58
CA TYR A 140 6.89 6.78 -1.59
C TYR A 140 7.71 7.56 -2.63
N LEU A 141 8.71 8.32 -2.23
CA LEU A 141 9.47 9.20 -3.12
C LEU A 141 10.24 8.47 -4.25
N PRO A 142 10.81 7.27 -4.04
CA PRO A 142 11.50 6.56 -5.12
C PRO A 142 10.61 6.27 -6.34
N TRP A 143 9.31 6.11 -6.16
CA TRP A 143 8.38 5.83 -7.26
C TRP A 143 8.28 6.97 -8.27
N PHE A 144 8.58 8.20 -7.85
CA PHE A 144 8.59 9.36 -8.75
C PHE A 144 9.78 9.35 -9.72
N LEU A 145 10.78 8.49 -9.49
CA LEU A 145 11.88 8.24 -10.43
C LEU A 145 11.51 7.23 -11.53
N TYR A 146 10.38 6.52 -11.38
CA TYR A 146 9.98 5.41 -12.25
C TYR A 146 8.58 5.64 -12.87
N GLN A 147 8.31 6.85 -13.37
CA GLN A 147 6.98 7.20 -13.88
C GLN A 147 6.59 6.49 -15.18
N ASP A 148 7.57 6.10 -15.99
CA ASP A 148 7.35 5.40 -17.25
C ASP A 148 7.11 3.89 -17.08
N ARG A 149 7.22 3.38 -15.85
CA ARG A 149 7.01 1.96 -15.55
C ARG A 149 5.54 1.65 -15.32
N THR A 150 5.19 0.40 -15.59
CA THR A 150 3.87 -0.15 -15.26
C THR A 150 3.76 -0.36 -13.76
N VAL A 151 3.23 0.65 -13.07
CA VAL A 151 3.09 0.65 -11.60
C VAL A 151 1.63 0.78 -11.17
N PHE A 152 1.37 0.40 -9.92
CA PHE A 152 0.03 0.14 -9.40
C PHE A 152 -0.12 0.71 -7.99
N SER A 153 -1.32 1.10 -7.59
CA SER A 153 -1.56 1.72 -6.28
C SER A 153 -1.31 0.78 -5.11
N PHE A 154 -1.37 -0.55 -5.30
CA PHE A 154 -1.13 -1.52 -4.23
C PHE A 154 0.30 -1.43 -3.68
N TYR A 155 1.29 -0.92 -4.44
CA TYR A 155 2.65 -0.70 -3.94
C TYR A 155 2.69 0.25 -2.73
N ALA A 156 1.66 1.09 -2.60
CA ALA A 156 1.50 1.99 -1.47
C ALA A 156 1.33 1.25 -0.13
N VAL A 157 0.98 -0.05 -0.14
CA VAL A 157 0.82 -0.89 1.07
C VAL A 157 2.04 -0.83 1.99
N VAL A 158 3.25 -0.71 1.42
CA VAL A 158 4.52 -0.72 2.15
C VAL A 158 4.62 0.44 3.13
N PHE A 159 4.00 1.59 2.83
CA PHE A 159 4.05 2.76 3.71
C PHE A 159 2.76 3.00 4.52
N VAL A 160 1.74 2.15 4.37
CA VAL A 160 0.48 2.24 5.14
C VAL A 160 0.70 2.23 6.66
N PRO A 161 1.58 1.39 7.25
CA PRO A 161 1.81 1.42 8.69
C PRO A 161 2.25 2.79 9.19
N TYR A 162 3.05 3.52 8.40
CA TYR A 162 3.53 4.86 8.75
C TYR A 162 2.45 5.93 8.55
N LEU A 163 1.53 5.75 7.59
CA LEU A 163 0.32 6.57 7.50
C LEU A 163 -0.58 6.39 8.74
N CYS A 164 -0.74 5.16 9.21
CA CYS A 164 -1.47 4.87 10.45
C CYS A 164 -0.81 5.54 11.66
N LEU A 165 0.53 5.52 11.75
CA LEU A 165 1.27 6.25 12.80
C LEU A 165 1.05 7.77 12.70
N ALA A 166 1.07 8.34 11.48
CA ALA A 166 0.79 9.77 11.28
C ALA A 166 -0.62 10.15 11.77
N VAL A 167 -1.63 9.34 11.41
CA VAL A 167 -3.01 9.51 11.88
C VAL A 167 -3.08 9.37 13.40
N ALA A 168 -2.46 8.34 13.99
CA ALA A 168 -2.46 8.14 15.44
C ALA A 168 -1.81 9.31 16.21
N MET A 169 -0.69 9.85 15.72
CA MET A 169 -0.06 11.05 16.29
C MET A 169 -0.98 12.27 16.20
N THR A 170 -1.70 12.41 15.09
CA THR A 170 -2.67 13.51 14.88
C THR A 170 -3.87 13.37 15.81
N VAL A 171 -4.42 12.15 15.97
CA VAL A 171 -5.48 11.84 16.94
C VAL A 171 -5.03 12.15 18.36
N GLY A 172 -3.80 11.78 18.73
CA GLY A 172 -3.19 12.14 20.01
C GLY A 172 -3.14 13.65 20.26
N ALA A 173 -2.87 14.44 19.22
CA ALA A 173 -2.90 15.90 19.31
C ALA A 173 -4.33 16.46 19.42
N ILE A 174 -5.31 15.85 18.72
CA ILE A 174 -6.73 16.24 18.80
C ILE A 174 -7.26 16.04 20.23
N LEU A 175 -6.92 14.92 20.87
CA LEU A 175 -7.29 14.63 22.27
C LEU A 175 -6.90 15.74 23.25
N GLY A 176 -5.77 16.40 22.99
CA GLY A 176 -5.31 17.58 23.73
C GLY A 176 -4.13 17.30 24.66
N PRO A 177 -3.38 18.35 25.03
CA PRO A 177 -2.17 18.22 25.85
C PRO A 177 -2.49 17.88 27.32
N PRO A 178 -1.49 17.38 28.08
CA PRO A 178 -1.57 17.30 29.53
C PRO A 178 -1.92 18.67 30.14
N GLY A 179 -2.86 18.70 31.09
CA GLY A 179 -3.30 19.93 31.75
C GLY A 179 -4.40 20.72 31.01
N ALA A 180 -4.87 20.23 29.84
CA ALA A 180 -6.04 20.81 29.20
C ALA A 180 -7.29 20.73 30.11
N ASP A 181 -8.13 21.77 30.06
CA ASP A 181 -9.37 21.83 30.82
C ASP A 181 -10.35 20.73 30.38
N ARG A 182 -11.30 20.41 31.26
CA ARG A 182 -12.24 19.29 31.05
C ARG A 182 -13.03 19.43 29.75
N ARG A 183 -13.41 20.66 29.37
CA ARG A 183 -14.18 20.92 28.15
C ARG A 183 -13.33 20.68 26.90
N ARG A 184 -12.11 21.21 26.83
CA ARG A 184 -11.19 20.96 25.69
C ARG A 184 -10.86 19.48 25.52
N ARG A 185 -10.65 18.75 26.62
CA ARG A 185 -10.35 17.31 26.58
C ARG A 185 -11.57 16.49 26.15
N ALA A 186 -12.77 16.85 26.61
CA ALA A 186 -14.01 16.20 26.17
C ALA A 186 -14.25 16.42 24.66
N GLN A 187 -14.11 17.66 24.17
CA GLN A 187 -14.23 17.97 22.74
C GLN A 187 -13.20 17.22 21.89
N GLY A 188 -11.95 17.15 22.37
CA GLY A 188 -10.89 16.38 21.73
C GLY A 188 -11.18 14.89 21.65
N ALA A 189 -11.69 14.30 22.74
CA ALA A 189 -12.10 12.90 22.80
C ALA A 189 -13.27 12.59 21.86
N VAL A 190 -14.27 13.47 21.81
CA VAL A 190 -15.41 13.32 20.87
C VAL A 190 -14.92 13.39 19.42
N ALA A 191 -14.08 14.37 19.06
CA ALA A 191 -13.56 14.50 17.71
C ALA A 191 -12.68 13.31 17.30
N ALA A 192 -11.78 12.88 18.20
CA ALA A 192 -10.94 11.69 18.00
C ALA A 192 -11.78 10.41 17.82
N GLY A 193 -12.74 10.19 18.71
CA GLY A 193 -13.63 9.05 18.67
C GLY A 193 -14.48 9.04 17.40
N ALA A 194 -15.05 10.18 17.02
CA ALA A 194 -15.82 10.32 15.78
C ALA A 194 -14.99 9.98 14.54
N LEU A 195 -13.75 10.47 14.45
CA LEU A 195 -12.86 10.13 13.34
C LEU A 195 -12.59 8.62 13.26
N VAL A 196 -12.25 7.98 14.38
CA VAL A 196 -11.97 6.53 14.41
C VAL A 196 -13.21 5.73 14.04
N LEU A 197 -14.39 6.09 14.56
CA LEU A 197 -15.65 5.42 14.24
C LEU A 197 -16.03 5.59 12.78
N LEU A 198 -15.81 6.79 12.20
CA LEU A 198 -16.06 7.03 10.77
C LEU A 198 -15.13 6.19 9.89
N ILE A 199 -13.85 6.05 10.26
CA ILE A 199 -12.91 5.18 9.54
C ILE A 199 -13.36 3.72 9.62
N ALA A 200 -13.73 3.24 10.81
CA ALA A 200 -14.22 1.87 10.98
C ALA A 200 -15.51 1.61 10.18
N TRP A 201 -16.45 2.55 10.22
CA TRP A 201 -17.66 2.51 9.40
C TRP A 201 -17.34 2.48 7.91
N ASN A 202 -16.40 3.31 7.45
CA ASN A 202 -15.99 3.34 6.06
C ASN A 202 -15.35 2.00 5.63
N PHE A 203 -14.56 1.35 6.49
CA PHE A 203 -14.07 0.00 6.22
C PHE A 203 -15.23 -0.99 6.04
N ILE A 204 -16.21 -0.98 6.96
CA ILE A 204 -17.39 -1.87 6.89
C ILE A 204 -18.19 -1.61 5.61
N TYR A 205 -18.40 -0.35 5.24
CA TYR A 205 -19.15 0.03 4.04
C TYR A 205 -18.50 -0.53 2.76
N PHE A 206 -17.16 -0.51 2.68
CA PHE A 206 -16.39 -1.04 1.55
C PHE A 206 -16.07 -2.55 1.66
N PHE A 207 -16.38 -3.21 2.78
CA PHE A 207 -16.02 -4.61 3.04
C PHE A 207 -16.39 -5.58 1.91
N PRO A 208 -17.59 -5.51 1.29
CA PRO A 208 -17.94 -6.39 0.17
C PRO A 208 -16.95 -6.36 -1.00
N LEU A 209 -16.31 -5.21 -1.25
CA LEU A 209 -15.32 -5.03 -2.32
C LEU A 209 -13.95 -5.59 -1.96
N TYR A 210 -13.66 -5.80 -0.68
CA TYR A 210 -12.41 -6.38 -0.22
C TYR A 210 -12.49 -7.91 -0.18
N THR A 211 -13.67 -8.45 0.10
CA THR A 211 -13.90 -9.89 0.26
C THR A 211 -14.45 -10.59 -0.97
N GLY A 212 -14.86 -9.84 -2.01
CA GLY A 212 -15.47 -10.44 -3.19
C GLY A 212 -16.88 -10.94 -2.92
N GLU A 213 -17.67 -10.22 -2.12
CA GLU A 213 -19.08 -10.54 -1.93
C GLU A 213 -19.89 -10.16 -3.16
N THR A 214 -20.84 -11.02 -3.54
CA THR A 214 -21.79 -10.73 -4.62
C THR A 214 -22.87 -9.79 -4.11
N ILE A 215 -22.90 -8.56 -4.64
CA ILE A 215 -23.86 -7.52 -4.26
C ILE A 215 -24.60 -7.00 -5.50
N PRO A 216 -25.82 -6.45 -5.36
CA PRO A 216 -26.51 -5.81 -6.48
C PRO A 216 -25.66 -4.72 -7.15
N TYR A 217 -25.75 -4.59 -8.47
CA TYR A 217 -24.94 -3.61 -9.22
C TYR A 217 -25.05 -2.18 -8.68
N ALA A 218 -26.26 -1.76 -8.28
CA ALA A 218 -26.49 -0.43 -7.71
C ALA A 218 -25.71 -0.22 -6.38
N ASP A 219 -25.62 -1.26 -5.55
CA ASP A 219 -24.88 -1.21 -4.29
C ASP A 219 -23.38 -1.14 -4.56
N TRP A 220 -22.89 -1.90 -5.53
CA TRP A 220 -21.50 -1.81 -5.99
C TRP A 220 -21.19 -0.41 -6.54
N HIS A 221 -22.03 0.11 -7.42
CA HIS A 221 -21.84 1.42 -8.05
C HIS A 221 -21.86 2.57 -7.03
N SER A 222 -22.70 2.48 -5.99
CA SER A 222 -22.74 3.50 -4.91
C SER A 222 -21.41 3.63 -4.15
N ARG A 223 -20.57 2.58 -4.16
CA ARG A 223 -19.25 2.56 -3.53
C ARG A 223 -18.15 3.12 -4.45
N MET A 224 -18.43 3.31 -5.74
CA MET A 224 -17.52 3.95 -6.69
C MET A 224 -17.61 5.47 -6.52
N TRP A 225 -16.99 5.99 -5.47
CA TRP A 225 -17.07 7.41 -5.11
C TRP A 225 -16.38 8.35 -6.12
N LEU A 226 -15.38 7.83 -6.83
CA LEU A 226 -14.71 8.53 -7.92
C LEU A 226 -14.97 7.78 -9.22
N ASP A 227 -15.22 8.50 -10.32
CA ASP A 227 -15.39 7.92 -11.65
C ASP A 227 -14.18 7.07 -12.08
N THR A 228 -13.01 7.39 -11.54
CA THR A 228 -11.74 6.68 -11.80
C THR A 228 -11.62 5.33 -11.09
N TRP A 229 -12.61 4.92 -10.29
CA TRP A 229 -12.65 3.63 -9.61
C TRP A 229 -13.33 2.52 -10.44
N ILE A 230 -13.89 2.87 -11.60
CA ILE A 230 -14.57 1.97 -12.54
C ILE A 230 -13.61 1.52 -13.67
#